data_AF-A0A932RJR3-F1
#
_entry.id   AF-A0A932RJR3-F1
#
_cell.length_a   1.000
_cell.length_b   1.000
_cell.length_c   1.000
_cell.angle_alpha   90.00
_cell.angle_beta   90.00
_cell.angle_gamma   90.00
#
_symmetry.space_group_name_H-M   'P 1'
#
loop_
_entity.id
_entity.type
_entity.pdbx_description
1 polymer ?
#
loop_
_entity_poly.entity_id
_entity_poly.type
_entity_poly.pdbx_seq_one_letter_code
_entity_poly.pdbx_strand_id
1 'polypeptide(L)' 'MSKADVRGLWGEPREVVPDPKLTGTETWTYERTVGSGAATEGRSARAVVRRTIYRLTFTNDRVTKIVKQVL' A
#
# COMPACT_ATOMS: atom_id res chain seq x y z
N MET A 1 7.88 -2.22 -12.44
CA MET A 1 6.49 -1.75 -12.57
C MET A 1 6.50 -0.24 -12.60
N SER A 2 5.79 0.37 -13.55
CA SER A 2 5.70 1.83 -13.68
C SER A 2 4.69 2.43 -12.69
N LYS A 3 4.65 3.76 -12.52
CA LYS A 3 3.59 4.43 -11.75
C LYS A 3 2.20 4.14 -12.33
N ALA A 4 2.08 4.11 -13.66
CA ALA A 4 0.82 3.83 -14.36
C ALA A 4 0.33 2.40 -14.08
N ASP A 5 1.22 1.42 -14.12
CA ASP A 5 0.88 0.03 -13.80
C ASP A 5 0.42 -0.11 -12.34
N VAL A 6 1.12 0.55 -11.41
CA VAL A 6 0.73 0.54 -9.99
C VAL A 6 -0.65 1.17 -9.81
N ARG A 7 -0.94 2.30 -10.46
CA ARG A 7 -2.28 2.91 -10.41
C ARG A 7 -3.35 2.02 -11.01
N GLY A 8 -3.08 1.37 -12.14
CA GLY A 8 -4.02 0.45 -12.78
C GLY A 8 -4.39 -0.72 -11.87
N LEU A 9 -3.43 -1.24 -11.11
CA LEU A 9 -3.65 -2.39 -10.22
C LEU A 9 -4.16 -1.97 -8.83
N TRP A 10 -3.69 -0.84 -8.31
CA TRP A 10 -3.89 -0.45 -6.91
C TRP A 10 -4.83 0.74 -6.73
N GLY A 11 -5.17 1.44 -7.79
CA GLY A 11 -5.87 2.73 -7.74
C GLY A 11 -4.94 3.88 -7.34
N GLU A 12 -5.54 5.01 -7.01
CA GLU A 12 -4.81 6.18 -6.56
C GLU A 12 -4.19 5.97 -5.17
N PRO A 13 -2.96 6.44 -4.94
CA PRO A 13 -2.34 6.40 -3.63
C PRO A 13 -3.07 7.32 -2.65
N ARG A 14 -3.07 6.94 -1.37
CA ARG A 14 -3.61 7.79 -0.30
C ARG A 14 -2.78 9.05 -0.11
N GLU A 15 -1.46 8.93 -0.28
CA GLU A 15 -0.52 10.02 -0.13
C GLU A 15 0.63 9.85 -1.13
N VAL A 16 1.07 10.97 -1.69
CA VAL A 16 2.24 11.08 -2.55
C VAL A 16 3.21 12.04 -1.90
N VAL A 17 4.39 11.53 -1.53
CA VAL A 17 5.51 12.35 -1.06
C VAL A 17 6.42 12.61 -2.26
N PRO A 18 6.42 13.84 -2.82
CA PRO A 18 7.28 14.19 -3.95
C PRO A 18 8.74 14.25 -3.54
N ASP A 19 9.65 14.21 -4.52
CA ASP A 19 11.08 14.31 -4.26
C ASP A 19 11.50 15.74 -3.91
N PRO A 20 11.89 16.06 -2.66
CA PRO A 20 12.38 17.39 -2.34
C PRO A 20 13.76 17.68 -2.95
N LYS A 21 14.47 16.65 -3.42
CA LYS A 21 15.85 16.75 -3.94
C LYS A 21 15.93 16.66 -5.47
N LEU A 22 14.79 16.60 -6.17
CA LEU A 22 14.73 16.49 -7.64
C LEU A 22 15.53 15.30 -8.22
N THR A 23 15.77 14.24 -7.45
CA THR A 23 16.43 13.00 -7.89
C THR A 23 15.51 12.08 -8.72
N GLY A 24 14.28 12.52 -8.98
CA GLY A 24 13.25 11.70 -9.63
C GLY A 24 12.65 10.63 -8.71
N THR A 25 12.79 10.79 -7.40
CA THR A 25 12.39 9.82 -6.37
C THR A 25 11.09 10.21 -5.68
N GLU A 26 10.01 9.48 -5.94
CA GLU A 26 8.69 9.75 -5.35
C GLU A 26 8.26 8.57 -4.48
N THR A 27 7.60 8.82 -3.35
CA THR A 27 7.05 7.75 -2.52
C THR A 27 5.54 7.82 -2.45
N TRP A 28 4.88 6.71 -2.74
CA TRP A 28 3.43 6.55 -2.64
C TRP A 28 3.05 5.70 -1.45
N THR A 29 2.08 6.16 -0.67
CA THR A 29 1.51 5.40 0.44
C THR A 29 0.13 4.87 0.06
N TYR A 30 -0.06 3.56 0.24
CA TYR A 30 -1.32 2.86 0.08
C TYR A 30 -1.75 2.28 1.42
N GLU A 31 -3.05 2.35 1.70
CA GLU A 31 -3.66 1.65 2.82
C GLU A 31 -4.60 0.57 2.30
N ARG A 32 -4.41 -0.66 2.77
CA ARG A 32 -5.27 -1.80 2.47
C ARG A 32 -5.83 -2.34 3.76
N THR A 33 -7.14 -2.35 3.85
CA THR A 33 -7.85 -3.06 4.89
C THR A 33 -8.03 -4.50 4.43
N VAL A 34 -7.30 -5.44 5.03
CA VAL A 34 -7.52 -6.86 4.77
C VAL A 34 -8.46 -7.35 5.85
N GLY A 35 -9.74 -7.49 5.52
CA GLY A 35 -10.65 -8.26 6.35
C GLY A 35 -10.29 -9.72 6.20
N SER A 36 -9.71 -10.35 7.22
CA SER A 36 -9.74 -11.81 7.28
C SER A 36 -11.18 -12.20 7.61
N GLY A 37 -11.88 -12.84 6.67
CA GLY A 37 -13.23 -13.36 6.92
C GLY A 37 -13.26 -14.23 8.19
N ALA A 38 -14.34 -14.11 8.97
CA ALA A 38 -14.74 -15.09 9.97
C ALA A 38 -15.09 -16.44 9.27
N ALA A 39 -15.13 -17.64 9.85
CA ALA A 39 -15.25 -18.13 11.21
C ALA A 39 -14.81 -19.62 11.24
N THR A 40 -14.16 -20.07 12.31
CA THR A 40 -14.29 -21.49 12.71
C THR A 40 -15.38 -21.53 13.78
N GLU A 41 -16.34 -22.43 13.59
CA GLU A 41 -17.58 -22.63 14.35
C GLU A 41 -17.57 -22.19 15.83
N GLY A 42 -18.63 -21.46 16.25
CA GLY A 42 -19.19 -21.61 17.60
C GLY A 42 -18.98 -20.51 18.64
N ARG A 43 -18.18 -19.46 18.41
CA ARG A 43 -18.10 -18.30 19.34
C ARG A 43 -17.85 -17.01 18.58
N SER A 44 -18.61 -15.96 18.91
CA SER A 44 -18.57 -14.60 18.36
C SER A 44 -17.27 -14.24 17.65
N ALA A 45 -17.25 -14.42 16.32
CA ALA A 45 -16.10 -14.11 15.50
C ALA A 45 -16.04 -12.60 15.28
N ARG A 46 -15.22 -11.90 16.08
CA ARG A 46 -14.89 -10.50 15.81
C ARG A 46 -13.98 -10.48 14.57
N ALA A 47 -14.47 -9.94 13.46
CA ALA A 47 -13.64 -9.77 12.26
C ALA A 47 -12.35 -9.02 12.67
N VAL A 48 -11.21 -9.68 12.53
CA VAL A 48 -9.91 -9.03 12.77
C VAL A 48 -9.60 -8.23 11.53
N VAL A 49 -10.04 -6.97 11.54
CA VAL A 49 -9.72 -6.01 10.51
C VAL A 49 -8.27 -5.59 10.71
N ARG A 50 -7.35 -6.13 9.91
CA ARG A 50 -5.95 -5.70 9.93
C ARG A 50 -5.73 -4.65 8.85
N ARG A 51 -5.22 -3.49 9.26
CA ARG A 51 -4.86 -2.42 8.33
C ARG A 51 -3.40 -2.63 7.93
N THR A 52 -3.13 -2.70 6.63
CA THR A 52 -1.77 -2.79 6.11
C THR A 52 -1.44 -1.55 5.31
N ILE A 53 -0.34 -0.89 5.67
CA ILE A 53 0.21 0.24 4.92
C ILE A 53 1.33 -0.27 4.02
N TYR A 54 1.28 0.10 2.74
CA TYR A 54 2.34 -0.12 1.77
C TYR A 54 2.94 1.22 1.37
N ARG A 55 4.25 1.36 1.45
CA ARG A 55 4.98 2.52 0.93
C ARG A 55 5.84 2.06 -0.24
N LEU A 56 5.56 2.58 -1.42
CA LEU A 56 6.27 2.29 -2.66
C LEU A 56 7.14 3.48 -3.03
N THR A 57 8.44 3.30 -3.14
CA THR A 57 9.35 4.31 -3.67
C THR A 57 9.58 4.04 -5.15
N PHE A 58 9.48 5.10 -5.94
CA PHE A 58 9.72 5.14 -7.37
C PHE A 58 10.97 5.95 -7.64
N THR A 59 11.81 5.53 -8.57
CA THR A 59 12.90 6.33 -9.13
C THR A 59 12.76 6.30 -10.64
N ASN A 60 12.68 7.47 -11.29
CA ASN A 60 12.47 7.59 -12.74
C ASN A 60 11.29 6.72 -13.22
N ASP A 61 10.13 6.92 -12.60
CA ASP A 61 8.87 6.21 -12.89
C ASP A 61 8.83 4.71 -12.56
N ARG A 62 9.91 4.11 -12.04
CA ARG A 62 9.94 2.68 -11.70
C ARG A 62 9.96 2.44 -10.21
N VAL A 63 9.16 1.47 -9.73
CA VAL A 63 9.24 1.00 -8.34
C VAL A 63 10.64 0.46 -8.06
N THR A 64 11.30 1.03 -7.06
CA THR A 64 12.63 0.62 -6.58
C THR A 64 12.61 0.05 -5.16
N LYS A 65 11.61 0.42 -4.35
CA LYS A 65 11.45 -0.11 -2.98
C LYS A 65 9.99 -0.26 -2.61
N ILE A 66 9.69 -1.32 -1.85
CA ILE A 66 8.37 -1.54 -1.26
C ILE A 66 8.56 -1.85 0.23
N VAL A 67 7.86 -1.11 1.09
CA VAL A 67 7.82 -1.34 2.53
C VAL A 67 6.39 -1.68 2.94
N LYS A 68 6.20 -2.80 3.62
CA LYS A 68 4.91 -3.26 4.16
C LYS A 68 4.91 -3.11 5.68
N GLN A 69 3.87 -2.49 6.22
CA GLN A 69 3.66 -2.32 7.66
C GLN A 69 2.24 -2.80 8.01
N VAL A 70 2.12 -3.75 8.93
CA VAL A 70 0.84 -4.21 9.47
C VAL A 70 0.56 -3.45 10.76
N LEU A 71 -0.67 -2.94 10.89
CA LEU A 71 -1.21 -2.24 12.06
C LEU A 71 -2.25 -3.11 12.77
#